data_AF-A0A7V8XJX3-F1
#
_entry.id   AF-A0A7V8XJX3-F1
#
_cell.length_a   1.000
_cell.length_b   1.000
_cell.length_c   1.000
_cell.angle_alpha   90.00
_cell.angle_beta   90.00
_cell.angle_gamma   90.00
#
_symmetry.space_group_name_H-M   'P 1'
#
loop_
_entity.id
_entity.type
_entity.pdbx_description
1 polymer ?
#
loop_
_entity_poly.entity_id
_entity_poly.type
_entity_poly.pdbx_seq_one_letter_code
_entity_poly.pdbx_strand_id
1 'polypeptide(L)'
;MRLRKRSALPVLVLLLTVAVPIGLAAVSPFDTPDRPHSENMELLGASLRAGAVTGPPPAGPGDVPWDTRNTDLAFWGKSVIQGRYDGFRVIDVRSPRHPKELAFFTCVSPQGDVGIYGNLVFRAVDSPQVTNGCAAASQSGNPTGADCAPASSPCTGFEGIQIFDISHLNDIRLVKSVPLDCGTHTFTVVPDPSANRVLIYNSVSSAGAQANPGKYGNRCPGSPFNREDIVEVPLDDPSSSSVIGSFSLGHMPAPDGRLI
;
A
#
# COMPACT_ATOMS: atom_id res chain seq x y z
N MET A 1 72.70 36.92 60.02
CA MET A 1 72.91 36.30 58.68
C MET A 1 72.71 34.79 58.79
N ARG A 2 71.48 34.30 58.58
CA ARG A 2 71.15 32.87 58.39
C ARG A 2 70.00 32.78 57.40
N LEU A 3 70.32 32.39 56.16
CA LEU A 3 69.37 32.16 55.07
C LEU A 3 68.46 30.98 55.43
N ARG A 4 67.14 31.20 55.49
CA ARG A 4 66.16 30.11 55.44
C ARG A 4 65.74 29.89 53.99
N LYS A 5 66.18 28.75 53.45
CA LYS A 5 65.83 28.22 52.12
C LYS A 5 64.32 28.03 52.03
N ARG A 6 63.70 28.57 50.97
CA ARG A 6 62.33 28.27 50.55
C ARG A 6 62.33 26.93 49.82
N SER A 7 61.62 25.94 50.34
CA SER A 7 61.40 24.66 49.66
C SER A 7 60.29 24.84 48.63
N ALA A 8 60.62 24.70 47.35
CA ALA A 8 59.64 24.61 46.27
C ALA A 8 59.11 23.17 46.20
N LEU A 9 57.80 22.99 46.38
CA LEU A 9 57.12 21.73 46.05
C LEU A 9 57.02 21.63 44.52
N PRO A 10 57.37 20.49 43.89
CA PRO A 10 57.07 20.29 42.48
C PRO A 10 55.57 19.98 42.34
N VAL A 11 54.87 20.77 41.53
CA VAL A 11 53.49 20.45 41.11
C VAL A 11 53.61 19.38 40.02
N LEU A 12 53.24 18.15 40.38
CA LEU A 12 53.13 17.04 39.45
C LEU A 12 51.83 17.21 38.66
N VAL A 13 51.90 17.74 37.43
CA VAL A 13 50.75 17.79 36.52
C VAL A 13 50.52 16.39 35.96
N LEU A 14 49.52 15.69 36.47
CA LEU A 14 49.07 14.41 35.94
C LEU A 14 48.26 14.69 34.66
N LEU A 15 48.89 14.52 33.49
CA LEU A 15 48.19 14.51 32.21
C LEU A 15 47.32 13.24 32.12
N LEU A 16 46.05 13.36 32.49
CA LEU A 16 45.04 12.35 32.16
C LEU A 16 44.81 12.38 30.65
N THR A 17 45.46 11.47 29.91
CA THR A 17 45.09 11.16 28.54
C THR A 17 43.73 10.48 28.55
N VAL A 18 42.66 11.25 28.32
CA VAL A 18 41.34 10.70 28.01
C VAL A 18 41.45 10.10 26.61
N ALA A 19 41.61 8.77 26.55
CA ALA A 19 41.42 8.04 25.30
C ALA A 19 39.95 8.19 24.91
N VAL A 20 39.67 9.07 23.95
CA VAL A 20 38.36 9.12 23.29
C VAL A 20 38.27 7.83 22.48
N PRO A 21 37.36 6.89 22.79
CA PRO A 21 37.17 5.74 21.93
C PRO A 21 36.71 6.30 20.58
N ILE A 22 37.49 6.05 19.53
CA ILE A 22 37.05 6.27 18.16
C ILE A 22 35.81 5.38 18.02
N GLY A 23 34.65 6.02 18.01
CA GLY A 23 33.38 5.32 17.94
C GLY A 23 33.36 4.46 16.70
N LEU A 24 33.40 3.14 16.88
CA LEU A 24 32.74 2.24 15.94
C LEU A 24 31.32 2.78 15.82
N ALA A 25 30.92 3.21 14.62
CA ALA A 25 29.55 3.62 14.36
C ALA A 25 28.65 2.51 14.89
N ALA A 26 27.82 2.83 15.89
CA ALA A 26 26.94 1.85 16.50
C ALA A 26 26.01 1.35 15.39
N VAL A 27 26.16 0.09 15.00
CA VAL A 27 25.24 -0.58 14.08
C VAL A 27 23.84 -0.43 14.69
N SER A 28 22.91 0.11 13.90
CA SER A 28 21.52 0.30 14.35
C SER A 28 20.99 -1.03 14.88
N PRO A 29 20.29 -1.08 16.03
CA PRO A 29 19.68 -2.33 16.52
C PRO A 29 18.65 -2.93 15.55
N PHE A 30 18.30 -2.19 14.48
CA PHE A 30 17.44 -2.65 13.40
C PHE A 30 18.20 -3.22 12.20
N ASP A 31 19.52 -3.02 12.11
CA ASP A 31 20.39 -3.57 11.06
C ASP A 31 20.81 -5.00 11.43
N THR A 32 19.93 -5.93 11.10
CA THR A 32 20.11 -7.37 11.30
C THR A 32 20.23 -8.06 9.94
N PRO A 33 20.92 -9.21 9.82
CA PRO A 33 20.95 -9.99 8.58
C PRO A 33 19.56 -10.27 7.99
N ASP A 34 18.54 -10.36 8.84
CA ASP A 34 17.14 -10.59 8.45
C ASP A 34 16.38 -9.33 7.98
N ARG A 35 17.06 -8.17 7.90
CA ARG A 35 16.52 -6.88 7.46
C ARG A 35 17.48 -6.17 6.50
N PRO A 36 17.75 -6.80 5.34
CA PRO A 36 18.72 -6.28 4.39
C PRO A 36 18.28 -4.91 3.89
N HIS A 37 19.23 -3.99 3.83
CA HIS A 37 19.11 -2.70 3.17
C HIS A 37 20.43 -2.37 2.50
N SER A 38 20.41 -1.51 1.50
CA SER A 38 21.62 -1.04 0.85
C SER A 38 22.52 -0.29 1.85
N GLU A 39 23.84 -0.43 1.73
CA GLU A 39 24.83 0.17 2.65
C GLU A 39 24.73 1.71 2.75
N ASN A 40 24.06 2.36 1.81
CA ASN A 40 23.80 3.80 1.79
C ASN A 40 22.46 4.21 2.42
N MET A 41 21.73 3.27 3.05
CA MET A 41 20.50 3.55 3.80
C MET A 41 20.71 3.24 5.28
N GLU A 42 20.04 3.99 6.17
CA GLU A 42 19.98 3.67 7.61
C GLU A 42 18.54 3.35 7.97
N LEU A 43 18.29 2.15 8.50
CA LEU A 43 16.97 1.82 9.03
C LEU A 43 16.70 2.58 10.33
N LEU A 44 15.83 3.59 10.25
CA LEU A 44 15.46 4.44 11.39
C LEU A 44 14.49 3.75 12.37
N GLY A 45 13.53 2.97 11.85
CA GLY A 45 12.51 2.30 12.63
C GLY A 45 11.60 1.44 11.76
N ALA A 46 10.85 0.52 12.37
CA ALA A 46 9.96 -0.40 11.65
C ALA A 46 8.69 -0.71 12.45
N SER A 47 7.57 -0.91 11.73
CA SER A 47 6.33 -1.47 12.27
C SER A 47 6.02 -2.76 11.51
N LEU A 48 6.18 -3.90 12.18
CA LEU A 48 6.11 -5.22 11.56
C LEU A 48 4.74 -5.87 11.81
N ARG A 49 4.29 -6.66 10.83
CA ARG A 49 3.13 -7.57 10.93
C ARG A 49 3.50 -8.89 10.25
N ALA A 50 3.00 -10.01 10.77
CA ALA A 50 3.25 -11.34 10.22
C ALA A 50 2.79 -11.45 8.76
N GLY A 51 3.49 -12.26 7.95
CA GLY A 51 3.18 -12.49 6.54
C GLY A 51 3.74 -11.46 5.54
N ALA A 52 4.32 -10.35 6.03
CA ALA A 52 5.21 -9.52 5.21
C ALA A 52 6.41 -10.37 4.74
N VAL A 53 7.01 -10.06 3.58
CA VAL A 53 8.07 -10.81 2.86
C VAL A 53 9.29 -11.25 3.72
N THR A 54 9.44 -10.74 4.94
CA THR A 54 10.49 -11.11 5.92
C THR A 54 9.96 -11.58 7.29
N GLY A 55 8.66 -11.82 7.44
CA GLY A 55 8.04 -12.35 8.65
C GLY A 55 8.12 -13.88 8.71
N PRO A 56 8.16 -14.50 9.91
CA PRO A 56 8.07 -15.95 10.01
C PRO A 56 6.75 -16.45 9.40
N PRO A 57 6.73 -17.65 8.79
CA PRO A 57 5.47 -18.30 8.41
C PRO A 57 4.56 -18.40 9.65
N PRO A 58 3.23 -18.25 9.51
CA PRO A 58 2.32 -18.40 10.64
C PRO A 58 2.48 -19.80 11.27
N ALA A 59 2.61 -19.85 12.60
CA ALA A 59 2.73 -21.09 13.38
C ALA A 59 1.55 -21.28 14.36
N GLY A 60 0.38 -20.71 14.04
CA GLY A 60 -0.90 -20.83 14.76
C GLY A 60 -1.16 -19.80 15.89
N PRO A 61 -2.43 -19.64 16.38
CA PRO A 61 -3.71 -20.12 15.84
C PRO A 61 -4.25 -19.15 14.76
N GLY A 62 -4.52 -19.71 13.58
CA GLY A 62 -4.92 -18.98 12.38
C GLY A 62 -3.83 -19.04 11.30
N ASP A 63 -3.44 -20.25 10.89
CA ASP A 63 -2.71 -20.48 9.64
C ASP A 63 -3.40 -19.67 8.54
N VAL A 64 -2.82 -18.58 8.03
CA VAL A 64 -3.51 -17.74 7.04
C VAL A 64 -3.58 -18.52 5.71
N PRO A 65 -4.76 -18.97 5.24
CA PRO A 65 -4.89 -19.70 3.98
C PRO A 65 -4.81 -18.78 2.74
N TRP A 66 -4.35 -17.54 2.90
CA TRP A 66 -4.29 -16.53 1.84
C TRP A 66 -2.99 -15.74 1.88
N ASP A 67 -2.68 -15.14 0.73
CA ASP A 67 -1.48 -14.35 0.52
C ASP A 67 -1.48 -13.07 1.39
N THR A 68 -0.34 -12.79 2.02
CA THR A 68 -0.15 -11.67 2.96
C THR A 68 0.94 -10.70 2.51
N ARG A 69 1.36 -10.79 1.23
CA ARG A 69 2.32 -9.88 0.62
C ARG A 69 1.92 -8.43 0.83
N ASN A 70 2.91 -7.62 1.21
CA ASN A 70 2.79 -6.17 1.21
C ASN A 70 2.86 -5.65 -0.22
N THR A 71 2.26 -4.48 -0.41
CA THR A 71 2.14 -3.80 -1.69
C THR A 71 2.69 -2.37 -1.52
N ASP A 72 2.03 -1.37 -2.07
CA ASP A 72 2.38 0.03 -1.96
C ASP A 72 2.27 0.63 -0.55
N LEU A 73 2.99 1.74 -0.39
CA LEU A 73 2.90 2.66 0.73
C LEU A 73 2.38 4.01 0.23
N ALA A 74 1.26 4.47 0.77
CA ALA A 74 0.69 5.77 0.44
C ALA A 74 0.78 6.71 1.65
N PHE A 75 1.45 7.86 1.48
CA PHE A 75 1.76 8.80 2.55
C PHE A 75 0.76 9.95 2.57
N TRP A 76 0.22 10.28 3.74
CA TRP A 76 -0.62 11.48 3.93
C TRP A 76 -0.34 12.14 5.27
N GLY A 77 0.29 13.32 5.23
CA GLY A 77 0.70 14.05 6.42
C GLY A 77 1.61 13.23 7.32
N LYS A 78 1.04 12.70 8.42
CA LYS A 78 1.73 11.93 9.47
C LYS A 78 1.33 10.46 9.50
N SER A 79 0.56 10.02 8.51
CA SER A 79 0.07 8.66 8.39
C SER A 79 0.61 8.02 7.11
N VAL A 80 0.78 6.70 7.16
CA VAL A 80 1.10 5.87 6.00
C VAL A 80 0.07 4.76 5.92
N ILE A 81 -0.51 4.59 4.74
CA ILE A 81 -1.30 3.41 4.41
C ILE A 81 -0.37 2.40 3.78
N GLN A 82 -0.33 1.20 4.33
CA GLN A 82 0.36 0.07 3.69
C GLN A 82 -0.66 -0.91 3.18
N GLY A 83 -0.69 -1.10 1.87
CA GLY A 83 -1.52 -2.09 1.23
C GLY A 83 -0.97 -3.50 1.39
N ARG A 84 -1.89 -4.46 1.39
CA ARG A 84 -1.63 -5.90 1.51
C ARG A 84 -2.68 -6.70 0.75
N TYR A 85 -2.36 -7.94 0.41
CA TYR A 85 -3.31 -8.88 -0.22
C TYR A 85 -4.43 -9.32 0.75
N ASP A 86 -4.22 -9.14 2.06
CA ASP A 86 -5.20 -9.40 3.12
C ASP A 86 -5.88 -8.12 3.67
N GLY A 87 -5.62 -6.95 3.07
CA GLY A 87 -6.25 -5.69 3.47
C GLY A 87 -5.30 -4.49 3.43
N PHE A 88 -5.34 -3.63 4.43
CA PHE A 88 -4.38 -2.53 4.59
C PHE A 88 -4.19 -2.11 6.04
N ARG A 89 -3.05 -1.48 6.32
CA ARG A 89 -2.68 -0.94 7.65
C ARG A 89 -2.64 0.58 7.61
N VAL A 90 -3.10 1.20 8.69
CA VAL A 90 -2.88 2.63 8.96
C VAL A 90 -1.75 2.75 9.97
N ILE A 91 -0.68 3.46 9.62
CA ILE A 91 0.54 3.56 10.41
C ILE A 91 0.81 5.03 10.75
N ASP A 92 0.99 5.33 12.03
CA ASP A 92 1.49 6.62 12.50
C ASP A 92 3.02 6.69 12.33
N VAL A 93 3.48 7.72 11.62
CA VAL A 93 4.90 7.97 11.35
C VAL A 93 5.39 9.30 11.94
N ARG A 94 4.66 9.89 12.90
CA ARG A 94 5.09 11.10 13.63
C ARG A 94 6.47 10.98 14.26
N SER A 95 6.80 9.79 14.74
CA SER A 95 8.12 9.43 15.25
C SER A 95 8.76 8.44 14.28
N PRO A 96 9.60 8.89 13.32
CA PRO A 96 10.17 8.00 12.29
C PRO A 96 10.96 6.82 12.86
N ARG A 97 11.54 6.99 14.06
CA ARG A 97 12.27 5.93 14.77
C ARG A 97 11.35 4.90 15.47
N HIS A 98 10.07 5.22 15.62
CA HIS A 98 9.08 4.39 16.31
C HIS A 98 7.71 4.47 15.60
N PRO A 99 7.59 4.02 14.34
CA PRO A 99 6.31 3.98 13.66
C PRO A 99 5.36 3.00 14.36
N LYS A 100 4.06 3.31 14.39
CA LYS A 100 3.05 2.50 15.11
C LYS A 100 1.88 2.17 14.21
N GLU A 101 1.55 0.89 14.07
CA GLU A 101 0.25 0.47 13.50
C GLU A 101 -0.87 1.00 14.40
N LEU A 102 -1.78 1.80 13.83
CA LEU A 102 -2.96 2.33 14.50
C LEU A 102 -4.18 1.43 14.27
N ALA A 103 -4.30 0.88 13.06
CA ALA A 103 -5.39 0.01 12.67
C ALA A 103 -4.98 -0.91 11.52
N PHE A 104 -5.67 -2.05 11.43
CA PHE A 104 -5.63 -2.95 10.28
C PHE A 104 -7.05 -3.25 9.85
N PHE A 105 -7.34 -3.06 8.58
CA PHE A 105 -8.62 -3.40 7.98
C PHE A 105 -8.46 -4.64 7.11
N THR A 106 -9.15 -5.73 7.47
CA THR A 106 -9.09 -6.99 6.72
C THR A 106 -9.97 -6.89 5.48
N CYS A 107 -9.37 -7.12 4.31
CA CYS A 107 -10.08 -7.25 3.06
C CYS A 107 -9.26 -8.13 2.12
N VAL A 108 -9.57 -9.44 2.11
CA VAL A 108 -8.81 -10.40 1.30
C VAL A 108 -9.18 -10.25 -0.16
N SER A 109 -8.28 -9.67 -0.93
CA SER A 109 -8.31 -9.66 -2.39
C SER A 109 -6.91 -9.38 -2.92
N PRO A 110 -6.58 -9.86 -4.12
CA PRO A 110 -5.30 -9.60 -4.77
C PRO A 110 -5.14 -8.14 -5.22
N GLN A 111 -3.91 -7.85 -5.65
CA GLN A 111 -3.26 -6.55 -5.83
C GLN A 111 -3.07 -5.74 -4.57
N GLY A 112 -4.10 -5.08 -4.06
CA GLY A 112 -4.02 -4.32 -2.81
C GLY A 112 -3.11 -3.09 -2.85
N ASP A 113 -2.69 -2.58 -4.02
CA ASP A 113 -2.04 -1.26 -4.12
C ASP A 113 -2.96 -0.18 -3.57
N VAL A 114 -2.40 0.82 -2.91
CA VAL A 114 -3.17 1.80 -2.13
C VAL A 114 -2.82 3.23 -2.50
N GLY A 115 -3.82 4.10 -2.35
CA GLY A 115 -3.68 5.55 -2.38
C GLY A 115 -4.46 6.18 -1.23
N ILE A 116 -4.14 7.42 -0.89
CA ILE A 116 -4.83 8.16 0.17
C ILE A 116 -5.01 9.63 -0.22
N TYR A 117 -6.18 10.17 0.11
CA TYR A 117 -6.44 11.60 0.10
C TYR A 117 -7.39 11.97 1.24
N GLY A 118 -6.93 12.84 2.15
CA GLY A 118 -7.70 13.16 3.35
C GLY A 118 -7.95 11.91 4.20
N ASN A 119 -9.24 11.58 4.38
CA ASN A 119 -9.70 10.38 5.10
C ASN A 119 -10.15 9.25 4.15
N LEU A 120 -9.91 9.37 2.85
CA LEU A 120 -10.25 8.33 1.89
C LEU A 120 -9.03 7.49 1.54
N VAL A 121 -9.17 6.18 1.64
CA VAL A 121 -8.21 5.19 1.16
C VAL A 121 -8.77 4.52 -0.08
N PHE A 122 -7.96 4.44 -1.12
CA PHE A 122 -8.27 3.76 -2.36
C PHE A 122 -7.45 2.47 -2.41
N ARG A 123 -8.04 1.38 -2.89
CA ARG A 123 -7.35 0.08 -2.98
C ARG A 123 -7.66 -0.62 -4.30
N ALA A 124 -6.61 -1.11 -4.94
CA ALA A 124 -6.68 -1.85 -6.19
C ALA A 124 -7.14 -3.30 -6.00
N VAL A 125 -7.91 -3.81 -6.98
CA VAL A 125 -8.27 -5.22 -7.14
C VAL A 125 -8.03 -5.61 -8.60
N ASP A 126 -7.08 -6.51 -8.82
CA ASP A 126 -6.55 -6.84 -10.15
C ASP A 126 -7.13 -8.09 -10.81
N SER A 127 -7.96 -8.85 -10.09
CA SER A 127 -8.49 -10.11 -10.58
C SER A 127 -9.86 -10.44 -9.97
N PRO A 128 -10.70 -11.23 -10.69
CA PRO A 128 -12.12 -11.35 -10.38
C PRO A 128 -12.39 -11.77 -8.94
N GLN A 129 -13.27 -11.03 -8.27
CA GLN A 129 -13.84 -11.38 -6.97
C GLN A 129 -15.33 -11.72 -7.11
N VAL A 130 -15.81 -12.75 -6.40
CA VAL A 130 -17.22 -13.17 -6.49
C VAL A 130 -18.19 -12.10 -5.95
N THR A 131 -17.73 -11.24 -5.04
CA THR A 131 -18.48 -10.07 -4.55
C THR A 131 -17.66 -8.79 -4.73
N ASN A 132 -18.32 -7.63 -4.72
CA ASN A 132 -17.65 -6.32 -4.67
C ASN A 132 -17.39 -5.84 -3.23
N GLY A 133 -17.63 -6.68 -2.23
CA GLY A 133 -17.40 -6.37 -0.82
C GLY A 133 -16.00 -6.76 -0.34
N CYS A 134 -15.78 -6.57 0.96
CA CYS A 134 -14.62 -7.10 1.66
C CYS A 134 -15.02 -8.30 2.51
N ALA A 135 -14.14 -9.30 2.57
CA ALA A 135 -14.29 -10.43 3.45
C ALA A 135 -12.95 -10.83 4.07
N ALA A 136 -13.03 -11.56 5.19
CA ALA A 136 -11.86 -12.14 5.84
C ALA A 136 -11.35 -13.42 5.15
N ALA A 137 -12.10 -13.96 4.19
CA ALA A 137 -11.73 -15.13 3.40
C ALA A 137 -11.60 -14.74 1.92
N SER A 138 -10.81 -15.51 1.17
CA SER A 138 -10.66 -15.30 -0.27
C SER A 138 -12.01 -15.38 -0.99
N GLN A 139 -12.23 -14.39 -1.85
CA GLN A 139 -13.37 -14.31 -2.74
C GLN A 139 -12.94 -14.41 -4.21
N SER A 140 -11.73 -14.88 -4.49
CA SER A 140 -11.21 -14.99 -5.85
C SER A 140 -12.08 -15.90 -6.70
N GLY A 141 -12.50 -15.39 -7.86
CA GLY A 141 -13.25 -16.14 -8.84
C GLY A 141 -14.38 -15.33 -9.48
N ASN A 142 -15.04 -16.00 -10.40
CA ASN A 142 -16.18 -15.48 -11.13
C ASN A 142 -17.48 -16.01 -10.51
N PRO A 143 -18.53 -15.18 -10.35
CA PRO A 143 -19.85 -15.64 -9.95
C PRO A 143 -20.43 -16.64 -10.95
N THR A 144 -21.38 -17.46 -10.50
CA THR A 144 -22.10 -18.43 -11.35
C THR A 144 -23.59 -18.46 -11.00
N GLY A 145 -24.40 -19.03 -11.88
CA GLY A 145 -25.84 -19.22 -11.65
C GLY A 145 -26.57 -17.90 -11.39
N ALA A 146 -27.41 -17.88 -10.35
CA ALA A 146 -28.20 -16.72 -9.97
C ALA A 146 -27.33 -15.54 -9.51
N ASP A 147 -26.12 -15.79 -9.00
CA ASP A 147 -25.22 -14.74 -8.54
C ASP A 147 -24.70 -13.87 -9.69
N CYS A 148 -24.86 -14.30 -10.93
CA CYS A 148 -24.47 -13.50 -12.09
C CYS A 148 -25.45 -12.41 -12.48
N ALA A 149 -26.70 -12.44 -11.99
CA ALA A 149 -27.70 -11.47 -12.39
C ALA A 149 -27.19 -10.03 -12.16
N PRO A 150 -27.37 -9.12 -13.14
CA PRO A 150 -28.16 -9.27 -14.37
C PRO A 150 -27.42 -9.88 -15.58
N ALA A 151 -26.15 -10.26 -15.47
CA ALA A 151 -25.38 -10.90 -16.53
C ALA A 151 -25.68 -12.41 -16.68
N SER A 152 -25.33 -12.98 -17.83
CA SER A 152 -25.42 -14.43 -18.07
C SER A 152 -24.34 -15.19 -17.32
N SER A 153 -24.68 -16.36 -16.76
CA SER A 153 -23.70 -17.25 -16.12
C SER A 153 -22.89 -18.06 -17.15
N PRO A 154 -21.56 -18.24 -16.95
CA PRO A 154 -20.71 -17.56 -15.97
C PRO A 154 -20.42 -16.11 -16.39
N CYS A 155 -20.26 -15.23 -15.41
CA CYS A 155 -20.03 -13.80 -15.61
C CYS A 155 -18.76 -13.37 -14.91
N THR A 156 -18.16 -12.26 -15.36
CA THR A 156 -16.99 -11.69 -14.70
C THR A 156 -17.34 -11.17 -13.31
N GLY A 157 -16.48 -11.46 -12.34
CA GLY A 157 -16.52 -10.93 -10.98
C GLY A 157 -16.18 -9.44 -10.89
N PHE A 158 -16.09 -8.96 -9.66
CA PHE A 158 -15.64 -7.59 -9.36
C PHE A 158 -14.13 -7.48 -9.53
N GLU A 159 -13.71 -6.46 -10.27
CA GLU A 159 -12.35 -5.92 -10.30
C GLU A 159 -12.45 -4.39 -10.38
N GLY A 160 -11.45 -3.69 -9.89
CA GLY A 160 -11.39 -2.24 -9.93
C GLY A 160 -10.93 -1.63 -8.62
N ILE A 161 -11.56 -0.52 -8.22
CA ILE A 161 -11.14 0.28 -7.07
C ILE A 161 -12.14 0.16 -5.93
N GLN A 162 -11.64 -0.16 -4.75
CA GLN A 162 -12.35 -0.05 -3.47
C GLN A 162 -12.02 1.27 -2.79
N ILE A 163 -13.02 1.94 -2.23
CA ILE A 163 -12.91 3.25 -1.57
C ILE A 163 -13.36 3.08 -0.12
N PHE A 164 -12.46 3.42 0.80
CA PHE A 164 -12.69 3.31 2.23
C PHE A 164 -12.65 4.68 2.89
N ASP A 165 -13.52 4.90 3.87
CA ASP A 165 -13.44 6.04 4.80
C ASP A 165 -12.73 5.59 6.09
N ILE A 166 -11.64 6.27 6.41
CA ILE A 166 -10.82 6.05 7.60
C ILE A 166 -10.94 7.19 8.64
N SER A 167 -11.99 8.01 8.57
CA SER A 167 -12.26 9.10 9.52
C SER A 167 -12.30 8.61 10.97
N HIS A 168 -12.74 7.37 11.19
CA HIS A 168 -12.73 6.69 12.49
C HIS A 168 -12.00 5.35 12.37
N LEU A 169 -10.79 5.27 12.92
CA LEU A 169 -9.93 4.08 12.76
C LEU A 169 -10.45 2.80 13.43
N ASN A 170 -11.41 2.94 14.36
CA ASN A 170 -12.11 1.80 14.98
C ASN A 170 -13.37 1.37 14.21
N ASP A 171 -13.75 2.12 13.16
CA ASP A 171 -14.91 1.87 12.31
C ASP A 171 -14.59 2.31 10.87
N ILE A 172 -13.59 1.68 10.27
CA ILE A 172 -13.25 1.89 8.86
C ILE A 172 -14.34 1.27 8.00
N ARG A 173 -14.82 2.01 6.99
CA ARG A 173 -15.95 1.59 6.16
C ARG A 173 -15.57 1.51 4.70
N LEU A 174 -15.89 0.40 4.04
CA LEU A 174 -15.94 0.33 2.58
C LEU A 174 -17.15 1.16 2.11
N VAL A 175 -16.89 2.32 1.50
CA VAL A 175 -17.93 3.26 1.03
C VAL A 175 -18.43 2.87 -0.35
N LYS A 176 -17.51 2.46 -1.23
CA LYS A 176 -17.82 2.14 -2.62
C LYS A 176 -16.80 1.16 -3.20
N SER A 177 -17.29 0.31 -4.09
CA SER A 177 -16.46 -0.47 -5.00
C SER A 177 -16.84 -0.08 -6.43
N VAL A 178 -15.93 0.54 -7.14
CA VAL A 178 -16.12 1.01 -8.53
C VAL A 178 -15.62 -0.09 -9.47
N PRO A 179 -16.52 -0.79 -10.17
CA PRO A 179 -16.12 -1.81 -11.13
C PRO A 179 -15.42 -1.14 -12.31
N LEU A 180 -14.26 -1.66 -12.68
CA LEU A 180 -13.48 -1.18 -13.81
C LEU A 180 -13.32 -2.29 -14.84
N ASP A 181 -13.31 -1.87 -16.10
CA ASP A 181 -13.02 -2.76 -17.21
C ASP A 181 -11.59 -3.29 -17.07
N CYS A 182 -11.42 -4.61 -16.97
CA CYS A 182 -10.12 -5.24 -16.76
C CYS A 182 -9.40 -4.84 -15.46
N GLY A 183 -10.15 -4.34 -14.46
CA GLY A 183 -9.65 -4.14 -13.11
C GLY A 183 -8.64 -3.02 -12.92
N THR A 184 -7.91 -3.12 -11.82
CA THR A 184 -6.89 -2.16 -11.39
C THR A 184 -5.66 -2.93 -10.94
N HIS A 185 -4.52 -2.69 -11.62
CA HIS A 185 -3.22 -3.10 -11.10
C HIS A 185 -2.68 -2.02 -10.18
N THR A 186 -2.58 -0.80 -10.69
CA THR A 186 -2.16 0.35 -9.90
C THR A 186 -2.91 1.58 -10.38
N PHE A 187 -2.79 2.68 -9.65
CA PHE A 187 -3.50 3.91 -9.98
C PHE A 187 -2.81 5.14 -9.39
N THR A 188 -3.10 6.29 -9.99
CA THR A 188 -2.67 7.59 -9.47
C THR A 188 -3.87 8.36 -8.93
N VAL A 189 -3.75 8.84 -7.69
CA VAL A 189 -4.73 9.71 -7.04
C VAL A 189 -4.40 11.17 -7.37
N VAL A 190 -5.30 11.87 -8.06
CA VAL A 190 -5.13 13.25 -8.49
C VAL A 190 -6.22 14.14 -7.87
N PRO A 191 -5.87 14.98 -6.89
CA PRO A 191 -6.82 15.92 -6.30
C PRO A 191 -7.30 16.96 -7.33
N ASP A 192 -8.61 17.26 -7.33
CA ASP A 192 -9.21 18.38 -8.06
C ASP A 192 -10.02 19.24 -7.08
N PRO A 193 -9.34 20.12 -6.31
CA PRO A 193 -9.99 20.91 -5.27
C PRO A 193 -11.05 21.88 -5.82
N SER A 194 -10.91 22.30 -7.08
CA SER A 194 -11.83 23.24 -7.71
C SER A 194 -13.24 22.66 -7.91
N ALA A 195 -13.32 21.34 -8.06
CA ALA A 195 -14.57 20.59 -8.21
C ALA A 195 -14.91 19.74 -6.98
N ASN A 196 -14.23 19.97 -5.85
CA ASN A 196 -14.39 19.21 -4.60
C ASN A 196 -14.39 17.69 -4.79
N ARG A 197 -13.42 17.18 -5.56
CA ARG A 197 -13.31 15.77 -5.92
C ARG A 197 -11.87 15.31 -5.97
N VAL A 198 -11.70 14.00 -6.09
CA VAL A 198 -10.48 13.34 -6.49
C VAL A 198 -10.73 12.59 -7.79
N LEU A 199 -9.77 12.62 -8.69
CA LEU A 199 -9.73 11.78 -9.87
C LEU A 199 -8.76 10.63 -9.62
N ILE A 200 -9.12 9.44 -10.06
CA ILE A 200 -8.22 8.30 -10.06
C ILE A 200 -7.95 7.91 -11.50
N TYR A 201 -6.67 7.94 -11.87
CA TYR A 201 -6.17 7.46 -13.15
C TYR A 201 -5.74 6.01 -12.97
N ASN A 202 -6.51 5.10 -13.56
CA ASN A 202 -6.41 3.67 -13.34
C ASN A 202 -5.59 2.97 -14.42
N SER A 203 -4.50 2.34 -14.00
CA SER A 203 -3.73 1.42 -14.82
C SER A 203 -4.29 0.01 -14.66
N VAL A 204 -4.89 -0.47 -15.75
CA VAL A 204 -5.58 -1.77 -15.85
C VAL A 204 -4.65 -2.96 -15.60
N SER A 205 -5.19 -4.05 -15.03
CA SER A 205 -4.42 -5.24 -14.63
C SER A 205 -4.55 -6.44 -15.55
N SER A 206 -5.74 -6.71 -16.06
CA SER A 206 -6.06 -8.05 -16.55
C SER A 206 -5.46 -8.33 -17.92
N ALA A 207 -4.55 -9.30 -18.04
CA ALA A 207 -4.06 -9.76 -19.35
C ALA A 207 -5.06 -10.66 -20.12
N GLY A 208 -6.19 -11.02 -19.50
CA GLY A 208 -7.06 -12.11 -19.96
C GLY A 208 -8.41 -11.64 -20.48
N ALA A 209 -8.92 -12.30 -21.52
CA ALA A 209 -10.31 -12.14 -21.94
C ALA A 209 -11.27 -12.63 -20.84
N GLN A 210 -12.29 -11.84 -20.54
CA GLN A 210 -13.29 -12.15 -19.51
C GLN A 210 -14.70 -12.29 -20.10
N ALA A 211 -15.61 -12.91 -19.35
CA ALA A 211 -16.99 -13.07 -19.77
C ALA A 211 -17.73 -11.72 -19.71
N ASN A 212 -18.20 -11.23 -20.86
CA ASN A 212 -18.77 -9.89 -20.98
C ASN A 212 -20.28 -9.93 -21.28
N PRO A 213 -21.09 -9.06 -20.64
CA PRO A 213 -20.72 -8.15 -19.55
C PRO A 213 -20.49 -8.90 -18.23
N GLY A 214 -19.66 -8.35 -17.35
CA GLY A 214 -19.54 -8.78 -15.97
C GLY A 214 -20.79 -8.44 -15.15
N LYS A 215 -20.91 -9.03 -13.95
CA LYS A 215 -22.02 -8.80 -13.03
C LYS A 215 -22.24 -7.32 -12.72
N TYR A 216 -21.14 -6.57 -12.60
CA TYR A 216 -21.14 -5.17 -12.22
C TYR A 216 -21.06 -4.20 -13.42
N GLY A 217 -21.28 -4.71 -14.63
CA GLY A 217 -21.26 -3.93 -15.88
C GLY A 217 -19.86 -3.76 -16.48
N ASN A 218 -18.80 -4.17 -15.79
CA ASN A 218 -17.43 -4.21 -16.29
C ASN A 218 -17.29 -5.09 -17.52
N ARG A 219 -16.40 -4.70 -18.44
CA ARG A 219 -16.13 -5.40 -19.69
C ARG A 219 -14.62 -5.52 -19.94
N CYS A 220 -14.14 -6.73 -20.16
CA CYS A 220 -12.75 -6.97 -20.56
C CYS A 220 -12.69 -7.86 -21.82
N PRO A 221 -12.93 -7.28 -23.02
CA PRO A 221 -13.04 -8.05 -24.26
C PRO A 221 -11.70 -8.46 -24.89
N GLY A 222 -10.55 -8.05 -24.35
CA GLY A 222 -9.24 -8.37 -24.91
C GLY A 222 -8.09 -7.78 -24.10
N SER A 223 -6.88 -7.84 -24.65
CA SER A 223 -5.65 -7.31 -24.04
C SER A 223 -5.79 -5.80 -23.77
N PRO A 224 -5.88 -5.37 -22.51
CA PRO A 224 -6.29 -4.01 -22.17
C PRO A 224 -5.13 -3.04 -22.01
N PHE A 225 -3.89 -3.46 -22.30
CA PHE A 225 -2.63 -2.76 -22.00
C PHE A 225 -2.40 -1.43 -22.75
N ASN A 226 -3.45 -0.72 -23.14
CA ASN A 226 -3.38 0.54 -23.86
C ASN A 226 -4.53 1.50 -23.49
N ARG A 227 -4.97 1.47 -22.23
CA ARG A 227 -6.05 2.31 -21.74
C ARG A 227 -5.84 2.68 -20.28
N GLU A 228 -6.22 3.90 -19.96
CA GLU A 228 -6.34 4.40 -18.60
C GLU A 228 -7.79 4.84 -18.36
N ASP A 229 -8.40 4.29 -17.33
CA ASP A 229 -9.74 4.69 -16.89
C ASP A 229 -9.67 5.84 -15.90
N ILE A 230 -10.63 6.75 -15.98
CA ILE A 230 -10.74 7.89 -15.06
C ILE A 230 -11.97 7.67 -14.17
N VAL A 231 -11.71 7.47 -12.88
CA VAL A 231 -12.75 7.42 -11.85
C VAL A 231 -12.84 8.78 -11.17
N GLU A 232 -14.06 9.28 -11.03
CA GLU A 232 -14.35 10.43 -10.18
C GLU A 232 -14.79 9.96 -8.79
N VAL A 233 -14.26 10.63 -7.76
CA VAL A 233 -14.63 10.46 -6.35
C VAL A 233 -15.01 11.82 -5.78
N PRO A 234 -16.31 12.17 -5.69
CA PRO A 234 -16.74 13.38 -5.01
C PRO A 234 -16.42 13.32 -3.52
N LEU A 235 -15.87 14.39 -2.95
CA LEU A 235 -15.45 14.39 -1.54
C LEU A 235 -16.62 14.48 -0.55
N ASP A 236 -17.72 15.13 -0.96
CA ASP A 236 -18.93 15.25 -0.14
C ASP A 236 -19.82 13.98 -0.19
N ASP A 237 -19.72 13.19 -1.27
CA ASP A 237 -20.42 11.92 -1.42
C ASP A 237 -19.54 10.88 -2.16
N PRO A 238 -18.57 10.26 -1.47
CA PRO A 238 -17.71 9.25 -2.09
C PRO A 238 -18.48 8.00 -2.55
N SER A 239 -19.73 7.80 -2.10
CA SER A 239 -20.56 6.65 -2.49
C SER A 239 -21.09 6.77 -3.93
N SER A 240 -21.15 8.00 -4.46
CA SER A 240 -21.53 8.29 -5.85
C SER A 240 -20.38 8.14 -6.85
N SER A 241 -19.19 7.69 -6.42
CA SER A 241 -18.03 7.51 -7.28
C SER A 241 -18.32 6.62 -8.48
N SER A 242 -17.80 7.02 -9.65
CA SER A 242 -18.07 6.33 -10.92
C SER A 242 -16.98 6.59 -11.96
N VAL A 243 -16.94 5.76 -13.00
CA VAL A 243 -16.07 5.97 -14.17
C VAL A 243 -16.66 7.09 -15.01
N ILE A 244 -15.88 8.15 -15.26
CA ILE A 244 -16.32 9.33 -16.04
C ILE A 244 -15.71 9.39 -17.44
N GLY A 245 -14.72 8.55 -17.72
CA GLY A 245 -14.10 8.50 -19.03
C GLY A 245 -12.89 7.57 -19.05
N SER A 246 -12.25 7.50 -20.20
CA SER A 246 -11.00 6.78 -20.38
C SER A 246 -10.23 7.38 -21.54
N PHE A 247 -8.92 7.15 -21.59
CA PHE A 247 -8.09 7.51 -22.73
C PHE A 247 -7.18 6.35 -23.12
N SER A 248 -6.85 6.29 -24.40
CA SER A 248 -5.85 5.33 -24.88
C SER A 248 -4.45 5.87 -24.62
N LEU A 249 -3.52 4.99 -24.25
CA LEU A 249 -2.10 5.31 -24.09
C LEU A 249 -1.36 5.41 -25.45
N GLY A 250 -2.05 5.16 -26.57
CA GLY A 250 -1.47 5.15 -27.91
C GLY A 250 -0.75 3.82 -28.23
N HIS A 251 -0.42 3.58 -29.50
CA HIS A 251 0.26 2.33 -29.87
C HIS A 251 1.70 2.36 -29.30
N MET A 252 1.99 1.55 -28.29
CA MET A 252 3.38 1.24 -27.95
C MET A 252 3.91 0.31 -29.05
N PRO A 253 5.01 0.66 -29.74
CA PRO A 253 5.60 -0.23 -30.72
C PRO A 253 5.97 -1.54 -30.01
N ALA A 254 5.61 -2.67 -30.61
CA ALA A 254 6.15 -3.95 -30.20
C ALA A 254 7.69 -3.89 -30.20
N PRO A 255 8.38 -4.75 -29.42
CA PRO A 255 9.84 -4.84 -29.46
C PRO A 255 10.43 -5.08 -30.87
N ASP A 256 9.62 -5.56 -31.82
CA ASP A 256 9.97 -5.78 -33.23
C ASP A 256 9.54 -4.64 -34.18
N GLY A 257 9.08 -3.51 -33.65
CA GLY A 257 8.68 -2.33 -34.42
C GLY A 257 7.31 -2.43 -35.11
N ARG A 258 6.53 -3.49 -34.83
CA ARG A 258 5.14 -3.56 -35.30
C ARG A 258 4.23 -2.69 -34.43
N LEU A 259 3.32 -1.97 -35.07
CA LEU A 259 2.19 -1.35 -34.39
C LEU A 259 1.27 -2.48 -33.92
N ILE A 260 1.07 -2.60 -32.60
CA ILE A 260 0.07 -3.50 -31.98
C ILE A 260 -1.24 -2.74 -31.81
#